data_AF-A0A1V9T683-F1
#
_entry.id   AF-A0A1V9T683-F1
#
_cell.length_a   1.000
_cell.length_b   1.000
_cell.length_c   1.000
_cell.angle_alpha   90.00
_cell.angle_beta   90.00
_cell.angle_gamma   90.00
#
_symmetry.space_group_name_H-M   'P 1'
#
loop_
_entity.id
_entity.type
_entity.pdbx_description
1 polymer ?
#
loop_
_entity_poly.entity_id
_entity_poly.type
_entity_poly.pdbx_seq_one_letter_code
_entity_poly.pdbx_strand_id
1 'polypeptide(L)'
;MYWVLTTVLNYEITLSIMLILLFDVIGTILIIAPLIKLIDFLINKIRRTSGQSYTENRNTRDYIFNTNKIQTLFVFDFDNNLITCGYLDYQQSGDNNYFDLALMPLDHPENQYSFEYIVEEVSKHENSRTLVDFEKQIKIYILRD
;
A
#
# COMPACT_ATOMS: atom_id res chain seq x y z
N MET A 1 29.78 -54.58 -8.43
CA MET A 1 28.56 -54.42 -9.26
C MET A 1 27.40 -53.81 -8.46
N TYR A 2 26.99 -54.38 -7.33
CA TYR A 2 25.93 -53.84 -6.46
C TYR A 2 26.15 -52.37 -6.03
N TRP A 3 27.33 -52.06 -5.50
CA TRP A 3 27.68 -50.69 -5.05
C TRP A 3 27.65 -49.61 -6.13
N VAL A 4 28.00 -49.98 -7.36
CA VAL A 4 27.97 -49.07 -8.53
C VAL A 4 26.54 -48.84 -8.97
N LEU A 5 25.72 -49.90 -8.97
CA LEU A 5 24.30 -49.80 -9.29
C LEU A 5 23.55 -48.89 -8.30
N THR A 6 23.82 -49.04 -7.00
CA THR A 6 23.16 -48.25 -5.95
C THR A 6 23.60 -46.79 -5.94
N THR A 7 24.86 -46.49 -6.27
CA THR A 7 25.33 -45.10 -6.37
C THR A 7 24.77 -44.38 -7.58
N VAL A 8 24.70 -45.04 -8.75
CA VAL A 8 24.08 -44.48 -9.96
C VAL A 8 22.59 -44.24 -9.73
N LEU A 9 21.87 -45.20 -9.14
CA LEU A 9 20.43 -45.06 -8.84
C LEU A 9 20.16 -43.90 -7.88
N ASN A 10 20.95 -43.76 -6.81
CA ASN A 10 20.79 -42.68 -5.84
C ASN A 10 21.07 -41.29 -6.45
N TYR A 11 22.03 -41.20 -7.38
CA TYR A 11 22.33 -39.97 -8.10
C TYR A 11 21.17 -39.55 -9.01
N GLU A 12 20.58 -40.48 -9.76
CA GLU A 12 19.43 -40.16 -10.62
C GLU A 12 18.17 -39.77 -9.83
N ILE A 13 17.94 -40.41 -8.68
CA ILE A 13 16.84 -40.05 -7.78
C ILE A 13 17.05 -38.62 -7.24
N THR A 14 18.27 -38.32 -6.77
CA THR A 14 18.62 -36.99 -6.25
C THR A 14 18.47 -35.92 -7.32
N LEU A 15 18.92 -36.19 -8.54
CA LEU A 15 18.80 -35.27 -9.67
C LEU A 15 17.33 -35.03 -10.05
N SER A 16 16.50 -36.08 -10.02
CA SER A 16 15.06 -35.98 -10.26
C SER A 16 14.35 -35.13 -9.20
N ILE A 17 14.69 -35.33 -7.92
CA ILE A 17 14.13 -34.51 -6.82
C ILE A 17 14.52 -33.04 -6.98
N MET A 18 15.78 -32.75 -7.29
CA MET A 18 16.25 -31.38 -7.54
C MET A 18 15.54 -30.74 -8.74
N LEU A 19 15.31 -31.49 -9.81
CA LEU A 19 14.59 -31.03 -10.99
C LEU A 19 13.12 -30.71 -10.68
N ILE A 20 12.45 -31.58 -9.92
CA ILE A 20 11.06 -31.36 -9.49
C ILE A 20 10.96 -30.11 -8.61
N LEU A 21 11.84 -29.95 -7.62
CA LEU A 21 11.86 -28.76 -6.76
C LEU A 21 12.12 -27.47 -7.56
N LEU A 22 13.03 -27.52 -8.54
CA LEU A 22 13.31 -26.39 -9.42
C LEU A 22 12.07 -26.03 -10.25
N PHE A 23 11.41 -27.03 -10.86
CA PHE A 23 10.20 -26.81 -11.65
C PHE A 23 9.00 -26.40 -10.80
N ASP A 24 8.90 -26.85 -9.55
CA ASP A 24 7.83 -26.48 -8.64
C ASP A 24 7.96 -25.00 -8.23
N VAL A 25 9.17 -24.57 -7.86
CA VAL A 25 9.44 -23.16 -7.51
C VAL A 25 9.28 -22.26 -8.74
N ILE A 26 9.89 -22.61 -9.87
CA ILE A 26 9.81 -21.81 -11.10
C ILE A 26 8.39 -21.81 -11.66
N GLY A 27 7.74 -22.97 -11.69
CA GLY A 27 6.38 -23.14 -12.19
C GLY A 27 5.38 -22.36 -11.35
N THR A 28 5.52 -22.38 -10.03
CA THR A 28 4.70 -21.57 -9.12
C THR A 28 4.85 -20.08 -9.45
N ILE A 29 6.08 -19.58 -9.59
CA ILE A 29 6.31 -18.15 -9.90
C ILE A 29 5.79 -17.79 -11.29
N LEU A 30 6.04 -18.62 -12.30
CA LEU A 30 5.68 -18.34 -13.70
C LEU A 30 4.19 -18.54 -14.00
N ILE A 31 3.48 -19.39 -13.26
CA ILE A 31 2.08 -19.72 -13.51
C ILE A 31 1.17 -19.00 -12.51
N ILE A 32 1.43 -19.11 -11.21
CA ILE A 32 0.51 -18.60 -10.18
C ILE A 32 0.54 -17.06 -10.14
N ALA A 33 1.71 -16.44 -10.20
CA ALA A 33 1.82 -14.97 -10.12
C ALA A 33 1.08 -14.23 -11.25
N PRO A 34 1.20 -14.59 -12.54
CA PRO A 34 0.40 -13.94 -13.59
C PRO A 34 -1.09 -14.28 -13.49
N LEU A 35 -1.44 -15.46 -12.98
CA LEU A 35 -2.85 -15.87 -12.83
C LEU A 35 -3.57 -15.04 -11.76
N ILE A 36 -2.91 -14.74 -10.63
CA ILE A 36 -3.40 -13.81 -9.61
C ILE A 36 -3.62 -12.41 -10.22
N LYS A 37 -2.62 -11.89 -10.95
CA LYS A 37 -2.75 -10.57 -11.62
C LYS A 37 -3.89 -10.53 -12.62
N LEU A 38 -4.15 -11.64 -13.33
CA LEU A 38 -5.25 -11.74 -14.28
C LEU A 38 -6.61 -11.72 -13.57
N ILE A 39 -6.73 -12.41 -12.43
CA ILE A 39 -7.93 -12.36 -11.58
C ILE A 39 -8.18 -10.92 -11.12
N ASP A 40 -7.17 -10.23 -10.58
CA ASP A 40 -7.28 -8.84 -10.13
C ASP A 40 -7.72 -7.91 -11.27
N PHE A 41 -7.16 -8.11 -12.47
CA PHE A 41 -7.54 -7.35 -13.66
C PHE A 41 -9.01 -7.57 -14.04
N LEU A 42 -9.48 -8.83 -14.02
CA LEU A 42 -10.87 -9.16 -14.36
C LEU A 42 -11.85 -8.59 -13.34
N ILE A 43 -11.56 -8.73 -12.05
CA ILE A 43 -12.38 -8.16 -10.97
C ILE A 43 -12.49 -6.64 -11.16
N ASN A 44 -11.36 -5.96 -11.38
CA ASN A 44 -11.35 -4.52 -11.57
C ASN A 44 -12.06 -4.07 -12.85
N LYS A 45 -11.99 -4.86 -13.93
CA LYS A 45 -12.75 -4.59 -15.17
C LYS A 45 -14.26 -4.65 -14.92
N ILE A 46 -14.73 -5.67 -14.20
CA ILE A 46 -16.16 -5.83 -13.85
C ILE A 46 -16.60 -4.66 -12.96
N ARG A 47 -15.83 -4.35 -11.91
CA ARG A 47 -16.13 -3.23 -10.99
C ARG A 47 -16.23 -1.90 -11.72
N ARG A 48 -15.31 -1.63 -12.66
CA ARG A 48 -15.35 -0.41 -13.50
C ARG A 48 -16.61 -0.34 -14.35
N THR A 49 -17.03 -1.45 -14.98
CA THR A 49 -18.29 -1.48 -15.73
C THR A 49 -19.52 -1.28 -14.85
N SER A 50 -19.43 -1.61 -13.57
CA SER A 50 -20.47 -1.39 -12.57
C SER A 50 -20.36 -0.03 -11.86
N GLY A 51 -19.48 0.87 -12.29
CA GLY A 51 -19.27 2.18 -11.66
C GLY A 51 -18.68 2.12 -10.25
N GLN A 52 -18.12 0.97 -9.86
CA GLN A 52 -17.50 0.76 -8.56
C GLN A 52 -16.01 1.14 -8.61
N SER A 53 -15.48 1.62 -7.47
CA SER A 53 -14.05 1.92 -7.31
C SER A 53 -13.17 0.70 -7.55
N TYR A 54 -11.93 0.92 -7.96
CA TYR A 54 -10.93 -0.15 -8.04
C TYR A 54 -10.76 -0.82 -6.68
N THR A 55 -10.58 -2.14 -6.70
CA THR A 55 -10.13 -2.89 -5.53
C THR A 55 -8.64 -3.13 -5.68
N GLU A 56 -7.87 -2.70 -4.69
CA GLU A 56 -6.45 -3.00 -4.57
C GLU A 56 -6.25 -3.89 -3.34
N ASN A 57 -5.37 -4.88 -3.46
CA ASN A 57 -4.99 -5.77 -2.36
C ASN A 57 -3.92 -5.15 -1.44
N ARG A 58 -3.61 -3.86 -1.65
CA ARG A 58 -2.74 -3.08 -0.78
C ARG A 58 -3.54 -2.55 0.39
N ASN A 59 -2.92 -2.47 1.55
CA ASN A 59 -3.54 -1.78 2.67
C ASN A 59 -3.82 -0.33 2.24
N THR A 60 -5.02 0.17 2.53
CA THR A 60 -5.43 1.56 2.26
C THR A 60 -4.37 2.57 2.74
N ARG A 61 -3.67 2.26 3.84
CA ARG A 61 -2.58 3.07 4.37
C ARG A 61 -1.36 3.14 3.45
N ASP A 62 -0.90 2.01 2.92
CA ASP A 62 0.25 1.98 2.00
C ASP A 62 -0.08 2.72 0.71
N TYR A 63 -1.34 2.65 0.26
CA TYR A 63 -1.80 3.43 -0.90
C TYR A 63 -1.83 4.95 -0.64
N ILE A 64 -2.11 5.36 0.60
CA ILE A 64 -2.31 6.77 0.97
C ILE A 64 -1.02 7.47 1.42
N PHE A 65 -0.08 6.78 2.06
CA PHE A 65 1.14 7.41 2.60
C PHE A 65 2.42 6.97 1.90
N ASN A 66 2.43 5.83 1.18
CA ASN A 66 3.64 5.38 0.51
C ASN A 66 3.75 6.02 -0.89
N THR A 67 4.35 7.21 -0.95
CA THR A 67 4.63 7.95 -2.18
C THR A 67 6.00 8.61 -2.13
N ASN A 68 6.58 8.91 -3.29
CA ASN A 68 7.84 9.64 -3.43
C ASN A 68 7.66 11.17 -3.49
N LYS A 69 6.44 11.65 -3.23
CA LYS A 69 6.08 13.07 -3.25
C LYS A 69 6.14 13.65 -1.84
N ILE A 70 6.39 14.95 -1.76
CA ILE A 70 6.21 15.70 -0.51
C ILE A 70 4.72 15.67 -0.18
N GLN A 71 4.40 15.33 1.07
CA GLN A 71 3.03 15.24 1.54
C GLN A 71 2.82 16.24 2.68
N THR A 72 1.86 17.12 2.50
CA THR A 72 1.40 18.04 3.54
C THR A 72 0.13 17.47 4.16
N LEU A 73 0.14 17.23 5.46
CA LEU A 73 -0.96 16.64 6.19
C LEU A 73 -1.69 17.70 7.01
N PHE A 74 -3.01 17.61 6.99
CA PHE A 74 -3.90 18.39 7.86
C PHE A 74 -4.84 17.41 8.55
N VAL A 75 -4.78 17.36 9.88
CA VAL A 75 -5.59 16.46 10.69
C VAL A 75 -6.67 17.28 11.39
N PHE A 76 -7.92 16.97 11.10
CA PHE A 76 -9.09 17.59 11.71
C PHE A 76 -9.87 16.58 12.55
N ASP A 77 -10.54 17.05 13.59
CA ASP A 77 -11.60 16.28 14.24
C ASP A 77 -12.89 16.27 13.39
N PHE A 78 -13.91 15.55 13.84
CA PHE A 78 -15.21 15.51 13.16
C PHE A 78 -15.97 16.84 13.23
N ASP A 79 -15.70 17.67 14.23
CA ASP A 79 -16.26 19.01 14.41
C ASP A 79 -15.54 20.08 13.55
N ASN A 80 -14.58 19.66 12.71
CA ASN A 80 -13.79 20.49 11.80
C ASN A 80 -12.74 21.38 12.48
N ASN A 81 -12.38 21.12 13.73
CA ASN A 81 -11.24 21.79 14.36
C ASN A 81 -9.94 21.13 13.92
N LEU A 82 -8.95 21.95 13.58
CA LEU A 82 -7.61 21.47 13.25
C LEU A 82 -6.94 20.94 14.52
N ILE A 83 -6.53 19.68 14.49
CA ILE A 83 -5.77 19.03 15.56
C ILE A 83 -4.28 19.31 15.38
N THR A 84 -3.76 19.15 14.16
CA THR A 84 -2.35 19.43 13.80
C THR A 84 -2.16 19.47 12.28
N CYS A 85 -1.07 20.09 11.83
CA CYS A 85 -0.64 20.05 10.43
C CYS A 85 0.89 20.05 10.27
N GLY A 86 1.38 19.51 9.15
CA GLY A 86 2.81 19.45 8.88
C GLY A 86 3.19 18.69 7.62
N TYR A 87 4.46 18.76 7.25
CA TYR A 87 5.05 17.89 6.23
C TYR A 87 5.30 16.50 6.81
N LEU A 88 4.93 15.45 6.07
CA LEU A 88 5.26 14.08 6.46
C LEU A 88 6.78 13.85 6.34
N ASP A 89 7.45 13.63 7.47
CA ASP A 89 8.89 13.35 7.51
C ASP A 89 9.14 11.84 7.52
N TYR A 90 8.54 11.14 8.47
CA TYR A 90 8.77 9.72 8.67
C TYR A 90 7.53 8.98 9.20
N GLN A 91 7.37 7.74 8.74
CA GLN A 91 6.42 6.76 9.25
C GLN A 91 7.14 5.43 9.47
N GLN A 92 7.06 4.88 10.68
CA GLN A 92 7.72 3.62 11.03
C GLN A 92 6.96 2.43 10.40
N SER A 93 7.67 1.56 9.70
CA SER A 93 7.08 0.45 8.93
C SER A 93 6.77 -0.81 9.75
N GLY A 94 7.27 -0.89 10.99
CA GLY A 94 7.27 -2.09 11.82
C GLY A 94 5.98 -2.30 12.63
N ASP A 95 5.47 -1.24 13.26
CA ASP A 95 4.15 -1.20 13.89
C ASP A 95 3.38 -0.05 13.25
N ASN A 96 2.41 -0.45 12.46
CA ASN A 96 2.08 0.25 11.24
C ASN A 96 0.90 1.21 11.55
N ASN A 97 1.14 2.09 12.52
CA ASN A 97 0.15 2.93 13.15
C ASN A 97 0.28 4.38 12.65
N TYR A 98 -0.78 4.93 12.06
CA TYR A 98 -0.80 6.34 11.64
C TYR A 98 -0.98 7.30 12.84
N PHE A 99 -1.12 6.78 14.07
CA PHE A 99 -1.00 7.62 15.27
C PHE A 99 0.44 8.06 15.55
N ASP A 100 1.43 7.37 14.99
CA ASP A 100 2.84 7.66 15.20
C ASP A 100 3.44 8.35 13.95
N LEU A 101 2.80 9.42 13.49
CA LEU A 101 3.29 10.24 12.38
C LEU A 101 4.30 11.27 12.89
N ALA A 102 5.48 11.30 12.29
CA ALA A 102 6.42 12.40 12.47
C ALA A 102 6.09 13.51 11.46
N LEU A 103 5.62 14.64 11.97
CA LEU A 103 5.32 15.83 11.17
C LEU A 103 6.40 16.89 11.40
N MET A 104 6.99 17.38 10.31
CA MET A 104 7.75 18.63 10.33
C MET A 104 6.77 19.81 10.30
N PRO A 105 7.00 20.84 11.12
CA PRO A 105 6.13 22.01 11.15
C PRO A 105 6.11 22.73 9.79
N LEU A 106 4.97 23.32 9.46
CA LEU A 106 4.84 24.21 8.30
C LEU A 106 5.51 25.56 8.60
N ASP A 107 5.87 26.29 7.54
CA ASP A 107 6.44 27.63 7.64
C ASP A 107 5.46 28.67 8.23
N HIS A 108 4.17 28.33 8.25
CA HIS A 108 3.09 29.16 8.80
C HIS A 108 2.45 28.49 10.02
N PRO A 109 1.96 29.29 11.00
CA PRO A 109 1.33 28.77 12.19
C PRO A 109 0.02 28.04 11.87
N GLU A 110 -0.26 26.97 12.62
CA GLU A 110 -1.39 26.05 12.39
C GLU A 110 -2.76 26.77 12.35
N ASN A 111 -2.89 27.87 13.10
CA ASN A 111 -4.13 28.65 13.21
C ASN A 111 -4.56 29.39 11.92
N GLN A 112 -3.77 29.33 10.85
CA GLN A 112 -4.09 29.94 9.57
C GLN A 112 -4.86 29.01 8.62
N TYR A 113 -4.99 27.73 8.95
CA TYR A 113 -5.64 26.75 8.08
C TYR A 113 -7.06 26.45 8.55
N SER A 114 -8.07 26.99 7.84
CA SER A 114 -9.47 26.61 8.06
C SER A 114 -9.82 25.31 7.34
N PHE A 115 -10.80 24.58 7.87
CA PHE A 115 -11.28 23.35 7.26
C PHE A 115 -11.76 23.58 5.82
N GLU A 116 -12.54 24.63 5.58
CA GLU A 116 -13.09 24.94 4.26
C GLU A 116 -11.99 25.21 3.24
N TYR A 117 -10.98 25.97 3.64
CA TYR A 117 -9.84 26.27 2.78
C TYR A 117 -9.09 25.00 2.39
N ILE A 118 -8.80 24.10 3.35
CA ILE A 118 -8.08 22.86 3.07
C ILE A 118 -8.91 21.90 2.19
N VAL A 119 -10.22 21.79 2.43
CA VAL A 119 -11.10 20.98 1.58
C VAL A 119 -11.11 21.49 0.14
N GLU A 120 -11.15 22.82 -0.03
CA GLU A 120 -11.09 23.43 -1.35
C GLU A 120 -9.74 23.16 -2.03
N GLU A 121 -8.62 23.37 -1.34
CA GLU A 121 -7.29 23.13 -1.88
C GLU A 121 -7.08 21.66 -2.25
N VAL A 122 -7.47 20.72 -1.40
CA VAL A 122 -7.36 19.28 -1.68
C VAL A 122 -8.14 18.91 -2.95
N SER A 123 -9.29 19.54 -3.20
CA SER A 123 -10.10 19.28 -4.39
C SER A 123 -9.46 19.75 -5.70
N LYS A 124 -8.53 20.69 -5.65
CA LYS A 124 -7.80 21.21 -6.82
C LYS A 124 -6.68 20.28 -7.28
N HIS A 125 -6.24 19.35 -6.44
CA HIS A 125 -5.10 18.47 -6.69
C HIS A 125 -5.55 17.02 -6.90
N GLU A 126 -5.43 16.50 -8.12
CA GLU A 126 -5.85 15.12 -8.48
C GLU A 126 -5.15 14.01 -7.67
N ASN A 127 -3.96 14.30 -7.15
CA ASN A 127 -3.15 13.35 -6.38
C ASN A 127 -3.39 13.42 -4.87
N SER A 128 -4.14 14.42 -4.41
CA SER A 128 -4.48 14.57 -3.01
C SER A 128 -5.45 13.49 -2.56
N ARG A 129 -5.41 13.16 -1.28
CA ARG A 129 -6.20 12.06 -0.69
C ARG A 129 -6.81 12.50 0.63
N THR A 130 -7.95 11.91 0.95
CA THR A 130 -8.61 12.08 2.25
C THR A 130 -8.77 10.71 2.88
N LEU A 131 -8.33 10.59 4.13
CA LEU A 131 -8.59 9.45 4.99
C LEU A 131 -9.57 9.87 6.07
N VAL A 132 -10.62 9.09 6.26
CA VAL A 132 -11.61 9.31 7.33
C VAL A 132 -11.57 8.10 8.25
N ASP A 133 -11.24 8.35 9.52
CA ASP A 133 -11.29 7.32 10.56
C ASP A 133 -12.47 7.58 11.50
N PHE A 134 -13.47 6.69 11.43
CA PHE A 134 -14.68 6.79 12.24
C PHE A 134 -14.49 6.33 13.68
N GLU A 135 -13.56 5.41 13.94
CA GLU A 135 -13.29 4.93 15.29
C GLU A 135 -12.66 6.05 16.13
N LYS A 136 -11.80 6.82 15.49
CA LYS A 136 -10.97 7.84 16.12
C LYS A 136 -11.50 9.25 15.90
N GLN A 137 -12.57 9.37 15.11
CA GLN A 137 -13.28 10.61 14.82
C GLN A 137 -12.36 11.70 14.25
N ILE A 138 -11.49 11.30 13.32
CA ILE A 138 -10.56 12.21 12.64
C ILE A 138 -10.68 12.14 11.11
N LYS A 139 -10.37 13.26 10.47
CA LYS A 139 -10.27 13.42 9.01
C LYS A 139 -8.86 13.90 8.68
N ILE A 140 -8.13 13.12 7.89
CA ILE A 140 -6.77 13.46 7.44
C ILE A 140 -6.84 13.85 5.98
N TYR A 141 -6.48 15.10 5.69
CA TYR A 141 -6.33 15.62 4.34
C TYR A 141 -4.87 15.67 3.97
N ILE A 142 -4.55 15.12 2.80
CA ILE A 142 -3.18 14.92 2.34
C ILE A 142 -3.04 15.61 1.00
N LEU A 143 -2.36 16.76 1.03
CA LEU A 143 -1.94 17.49 -0.16
C LEU A 143 -0.64 16.89 -0.70
N ARG A 144 -0.63 16.61 -1.99
CA ARG A 144 0.53 16.04 -2.69
C ARG A 144 0.87 16.90 -3.90
N ASP A 145 2.08 17.46 -3.88
CA ASP A 145 2.67 18.16 -5.01
C ASP A 145 3.49 17.22 -5.92
#